data_AF-A0A2X3CTJ1-F1
#
_entry.id   AF-A0A2X3CTJ1-F1
#
_cell.length_a   1.000
_cell.length_b   1.000
_cell.length_c   1.000
_cell.angle_alpha   90.00
_cell.angle_beta   90.00
_cell.angle_gamma   90.00
#
_symmetry.space_group_name_H-M   'P 1'
#
loop_
_entity.id
_entity.type
_entity.pdbx_description
1 polymer ?
#
loop_
_entity_poly.entity_id
_entity_poly.type
_entity_poly.pdbx_seq_one_letter_code
_entity_poly.pdbx_strand_id
1 'polypeptide(L)'
;MKMKKTLVALCLSAGMLACVPGMSLADVNFVPQNTSAAPAIPASALQQLIWTPADQSKTQSVDLTTGGQRLDVPGIVGPVAAWSVPANIGELTLTLDSELNKHKQIFAPNVLILDQNMTPAAFFPSNYFTYQQPGVMTADRLGGVMRLTPALGQQKLYVLVFTTEKDLQQTTTLLDPAKAYAKGAGNAARISRIRSLNIPPMAC
;
A
#
# COMPACT_ATOMS: atom_id res chain seq x y z
N MET A 1 3.58 75.85 44.01
CA MET A 1 4.25 76.58 42.89
C MET A 1 3.66 76.09 41.57
N LYS A 2 3.47 76.98 40.59
CA LYS A 2 2.55 76.89 39.44
C LYS A 2 3.24 76.36 38.16
N MET A 3 2.49 75.55 37.38
CA MET A 3 2.54 75.31 35.91
C MET A 3 3.73 74.47 35.38
N LYS A 4 3.66 73.74 34.25
CA LYS A 4 3.10 74.09 32.93
C LYS A 4 2.82 72.83 32.06
N LYS A 5 1.79 72.91 31.20
CA LYS A 5 1.44 71.96 30.11
C LYS A 5 2.31 72.23 28.87
N THR A 6 2.79 71.19 28.14
CA THR A 6 3.02 71.23 26.68
C THR A 6 3.03 69.83 26.05
N LEU A 7 2.67 69.82 24.76
CA LEU A 7 2.37 68.79 23.75
C LEU A 7 3.34 67.62 23.46
N VAL A 8 2.71 66.51 23.05
CA VAL A 8 2.84 65.72 21.79
C VAL A 8 4.23 65.61 21.13
N ALA A 9 4.72 64.37 20.99
CA ALA A 9 5.41 63.89 19.80
C ALA A 9 5.13 62.38 19.61
N LEU A 10 4.38 62.06 18.55
CA LEU A 10 4.06 60.71 18.10
C LEU A 10 5.19 60.25 17.17
N CYS A 11 6.14 59.46 17.68
CA CYS A 11 7.12 58.78 16.82
C CYS A 11 6.77 57.29 16.74
N LEU A 12 6.23 56.91 15.58
CA LEU A 12 6.19 55.55 15.07
C LEU A 12 7.61 55.00 14.99
N SER A 13 7.91 53.96 15.76
CA SER A 13 9.03 53.08 15.47
C SER A 13 8.59 51.64 15.72
N ALA A 14 8.10 51.03 14.64
CA ALA A 14 7.94 49.60 14.51
C ALA A 14 9.32 48.94 14.54
N GLY A 15 9.51 48.03 15.49
CA GLY A 15 10.76 47.30 15.67
C GLY A 15 10.57 46.14 16.62
N MET A 16 9.54 45.32 16.38
CA MET A 16 9.36 44.07 17.10
C MET A 16 10.09 42.97 16.33
N LEU A 17 11.37 42.78 16.66
CA LEU A 17 12.07 41.52 16.42
C LEU A 17 11.45 40.47 17.34
N ALA A 18 10.33 39.90 16.90
CA ALA A 18 9.87 38.63 17.44
C ALA A 18 10.84 37.57 16.92
N CYS A 19 11.77 37.14 17.78
CA CYS A 19 12.48 35.89 17.59
C CYS A 19 11.41 34.80 17.59
N VAL A 20 10.99 34.40 16.40
CA VAL A 20 10.06 33.29 16.19
C VAL A 20 10.76 32.06 16.78
N PRO A 21 10.15 31.30 17.71
CA PRO A 21 10.68 29.98 18.01
C PRO A 21 10.72 29.23 16.69
N GLY A 22 11.92 28.86 16.26
CA GLY A 22 12.13 28.03 15.09
C GLY A 22 11.25 26.80 15.26
N MET A 23 10.15 26.77 14.51
CA MET A 23 9.34 25.59 14.36
C MET A 23 10.27 24.63 13.62
N SER A 24 10.95 23.79 14.39
CA SER A 24 11.49 22.56 13.86
C SER A 24 10.28 21.83 13.29
N LEU A 25 10.10 21.92 11.97
CA LEU A 25 9.48 20.85 11.24
C LEU A 25 10.46 19.69 11.42
N ALA A 26 10.30 18.95 12.52
CA ALA A 26 10.62 17.55 12.46
C ALA A 26 9.87 17.07 11.21
N ASP A 27 10.62 16.67 10.19
CA ASP A 27 10.12 15.81 9.14
C ASP A 27 9.70 14.52 9.86
N VAL A 28 8.53 14.58 10.50
CA VAL A 28 7.79 13.40 10.81
C VAL A 28 7.41 12.95 9.43
N ASN A 29 8.10 11.91 8.98
CA ASN A 29 7.74 11.11 7.84
C ASN A 29 6.38 10.46 8.16
N PHE A 30 5.34 11.30 8.23
CA PHE A 30 3.98 10.89 8.03
C PHE A 30 3.96 10.51 6.56
N VAL A 31 3.97 9.21 6.30
CA VAL A 31 3.27 8.73 5.12
C VAL A 31 1.81 8.60 5.57
N PRO A 32 0.95 9.63 5.45
CA PRO A 32 -0.47 9.36 5.33
C PRO A 32 -0.56 8.56 4.04
N GLN A 33 -0.68 7.25 4.19
CA GLN A 33 -0.82 6.33 3.09
C GLN A 33 -2.11 6.71 2.36
N ASN A 34 -1.98 7.47 1.27
CA ASN A 34 -3.07 8.18 0.62
C ASN A 34 -4.24 7.23 0.29
N THR A 35 -5.33 7.35 1.03
CA THR A 35 -6.55 6.57 0.82
C THR A 35 -7.53 7.24 -0.15
N SER A 36 -7.22 8.45 -0.66
CA SER A 36 -8.11 9.20 -1.55
C SER A 36 -8.33 8.49 -2.89
N ALA A 37 -7.39 7.64 -3.31
CA ALA A 37 -7.50 6.83 -4.52
C ALA A 37 -8.07 5.42 -4.24
N ALA A 38 -8.34 5.07 -2.97
CA ALA A 38 -8.91 3.79 -2.63
C ALA A 38 -10.37 3.71 -3.09
N PRO A 39 -10.83 2.56 -3.61
CA PRO A 39 -12.24 2.36 -3.89
C PRO A 39 -13.05 2.44 -2.59
N ALA A 40 -14.25 3.04 -2.68
CA ALA A 40 -15.17 3.09 -1.56
C ALA A 40 -15.85 1.72 -1.37
N ILE A 41 -15.38 0.94 -0.40
CA ILE A 41 -15.94 -0.37 -0.07
C ILE A 41 -16.91 -0.22 1.11
N PRO A 42 -18.20 -0.57 0.97
CA PRO A 42 -19.15 -0.53 2.08
C PRO A 42 -18.72 -1.44 3.24
N ALA A 43 -18.92 -0.98 4.47
CA ALA A 43 -18.59 -1.75 5.68
C ALA A 43 -19.32 -3.11 5.72
N SER A 44 -20.56 -3.17 5.23
CA SER A 44 -21.32 -4.43 5.12
C SER A 44 -20.65 -5.46 4.21
N ALA A 45 -20.02 -5.02 3.11
CA ALA A 45 -19.29 -5.91 2.20
C ALA A 45 -17.99 -6.41 2.86
N LEU A 46 -17.28 -5.54 3.59
CA LEU A 46 -16.07 -5.93 4.34
C LEU A 46 -16.38 -6.94 5.46
N GLN A 47 -17.55 -6.85 6.09
CA GLN A 47 -18.00 -7.77 7.15
C GLN A 47 -18.36 -9.17 6.63
N GLN A 48 -18.65 -9.31 5.33
CA GLN A 48 -18.93 -10.61 4.70
C GLN A 48 -17.67 -11.40 4.37
N LEU A 49 -16.50 -10.74 4.34
CA LEU A 49 -15.23 -11.39 4.09
C LEU A 49 -14.78 -12.22 5.30
N ILE A 50 -14.24 -13.39 5.00
CA ILE A 50 -13.52 -14.24 5.94
C ILE A 50 -12.09 -13.71 6.04
N TRP A 51 -11.75 -13.08 7.15
CA TRP A 51 -10.42 -12.51 7.38
C TRP A 51 -9.46 -13.56 7.95
N THR A 52 -8.61 -14.15 7.10
CA THR A 52 -7.67 -15.19 7.52
C THR A 52 -6.57 -14.60 8.42
N PRO A 53 -6.38 -15.11 9.66
CA PRO A 53 -5.29 -14.65 10.52
C PRO A 53 -3.92 -14.93 9.90
N ALA A 54 -3.10 -13.89 9.78
CA ALA A 54 -1.73 -14.01 9.28
C ALA A 54 -0.76 -14.27 10.43
N ASP A 55 0.01 -15.34 10.30
CA ASP A 55 1.15 -15.63 11.17
C ASP A 55 2.37 -14.90 10.62
N GLN A 56 2.85 -13.86 11.33
CA GLN A 56 3.98 -13.02 10.90
C GLN A 56 5.30 -13.79 10.83
N SER A 57 5.40 -14.97 11.45
CA SER A 57 6.59 -15.81 11.39
C SER A 57 6.67 -16.65 10.11
N LYS A 58 5.61 -16.66 9.29
CA LYS A 58 5.49 -17.49 8.10
C LYS A 58 4.98 -16.69 6.92
N THR A 59 5.43 -17.07 5.74
CA THR A 59 4.79 -16.57 4.53
C THR A 59 3.37 -17.11 4.41
N GLN A 60 2.43 -16.20 4.22
CA GLN A 60 1.05 -16.52 3.87
C GLN A 60 0.94 -16.59 2.35
N SER A 61 0.25 -17.59 1.82
CA SER A 61 0.00 -17.72 0.39
C SER A 61 -1.43 -18.16 0.14
N VAL A 62 -2.02 -17.60 -0.91
CA VAL A 62 -3.37 -17.92 -1.35
C VAL A 62 -3.36 -18.05 -2.87
N ASP A 63 -3.92 -19.12 -3.38
CA ASP A 63 -4.29 -19.21 -4.79
C ASP A 63 -5.67 -18.57 -4.91
N LEU A 64 -5.74 -17.39 -5.54
CA LEU A 64 -6.98 -16.63 -5.67
C LEU A 64 -8.08 -17.39 -6.44
N THR A 65 -7.75 -18.42 -7.23
CA THR A 65 -8.80 -19.22 -7.92
C THR A 65 -9.51 -20.20 -7.02
N THR A 66 -8.83 -20.72 -6.00
CA THR A 66 -9.36 -21.79 -5.15
C THR A 66 -9.63 -21.32 -3.72
N GLY A 67 -8.85 -20.36 -3.23
CA GLY A 67 -8.97 -19.78 -1.89
C GLY A 67 -9.34 -18.30 -1.88
N GLY A 68 -9.55 -17.68 -3.04
CA GLY A 68 -10.03 -16.31 -3.14
C GLY A 68 -11.52 -16.18 -2.81
N GLN A 69 -11.92 -15.00 -2.36
CA GLN A 69 -13.29 -14.68 -1.97
C GLN A 69 -13.91 -13.72 -2.98
N ARG A 70 -15.24 -13.77 -3.15
CA ARG A 70 -15.95 -12.79 -3.99
C ARG A 70 -16.25 -11.54 -3.17
N LEU A 71 -15.95 -10.37 -3.73
CA LEU A 71 -16.33 -9.07 -3.20
C LEU A 71 -17.01 -8.29 -4.31
N ASP A 72 -18.34 -8.15 -4.23
CA ASP A 72 -19.16 -7.54 -5.28
C ASP A 72 -19.35 -6.05 -5.01
N VAL A 73 -18.34 -5.26 -5.36
CA VAL A 73 -18.33 -3.81 -5.20
C VAL A 73 -17.76 -3.12 -6.45
N PRO A 74 -18.31 -1.96 -6.84
CA PRO A 74 -17.81 -1.23 -8.01
C PRO A 74 -16.32 -0.93 -7.92
N GLY A 75 -15.60 -1.18 -9.01
CA GLY A 75 -14.16 -0.93 -9.13
C GLY A 75 -13.26 -2.08 -8.64
N ILE A 76 -13.83 -3.15 -8.08
CA ILE A 76 -13.10 -4.38 -7.75
C ILE A 76 -13.58 -5.49 -8.66
N VAL A 77 -12.65 -6.27 -9.20
CA VAL A 77 -12.96 -7.40 -10.08
C VAL A 77 -12.21 -8.66 -9.68
N GLY A 78 -12.86 -9.79 -9.94
CA GLY A 78 -12.31 -11.10 -9.64
C GLY A 78 -12.27 -11.41 -8.14
N PRO A 79 -11.60 -12.52 -7.78
CA PRO A 79 -11.42 -12.93 -6.40
C PRO A 79 -10.48 -11.99 -5.64
N VAL A 80 -10.78 -11.79 -4.35
CA VAL A 80 -9.97 -11.02 -3.40
C VAL A 80 -9.35 -11.93 -2.34
N ALA A 81 -8.28 -11.47 -1.72
CA ALA A 81 -7.72 -12.09 -0.53
C ALA A 81 -7.77 -11.12 0.66
N ALA A 82 -8.08 -11.67 1.83
CA ALA A 82 -8.37 -10.90 3.03
C ALA A 82 -7.64 -11.52 4.22
N TRP A 83 -6.73 -10.77 4.83
CA TRP A 83 -5.97 -11.20 6.01
C TRP A 83 -6.21 -10.28 7.21
N SER A 84 -6.17 -10.84 8.41
CA SER A 84 -6.01 -10.08 9.64
C SER A 84 -4.60 -10.25 10.18
N VAL A 85 -3.88 -9.15 10.37
CA VAL A 85 -2.47 -9.14 10.76
C VAL A 85 -2.33 -8.52 12.16
N PRO A 86 -1.63 -9.17 13.11
CA PRO A 86 -1.33 -8.56 14.40
C PRO A 86 -0.59 -7.21 14.23
N ALA A 87 -0.97 -6.21 15.01
CA ALA A 87 -0.46 -4.84 14.87
C ALA A 87 0.02 -4.21 16.21
N ASN A 88 0.22 -5.05 17.22
CA ASN A 88 0.54 -4.65 18.59
C ASN A 88 2.04 -4.44 18.87
N ILE A 89 2.91 -4.62 17.86
CA ILE A 89 4.37 -4.66 18.02
C ILE A 89 5.10 -3.41 17.50
N GLY A 90 4.38 -2.36 17.10
CA GLY A 90 4.97 -1.15 16.51
C GLY A 90 5.00 -1.21 14.97
N GLU A 91 6.06 -0.66 14.36
CA GLU A 91 6.18 -0.64 12.90
C GLU A 91 6.11 -2.05 12.30
N LEU A 92 5.31 -2.19 11.24
CA LEU A 92 5.05 -3.44 10.54
C LEU A 92 5.54 -3.31 9.09
N THR A 93 6.33 -4.28 8.62
CA THR A 93 6.70 -4.37 7.21
C THR A 93 5.96 -5.55 6.57
N LEU A 94 5.20 -5.27 5.51
CA LEU A 94 4.51 -6.27 4.71
C LEU A 94 5.16 -6.36 3.34
N THR A 95 5.58 -7.56 2.94
CA THR A 95 6.01 -7.83 1.57
C THR A 95 4.90 -8.55 0.84
N LEU A 96 4.49 -8.02 -0.31
CA LEU A 96 3.54 -8.69 -1.20
C LEU A 96 4.25 -9.04 -2.51
N ASP A 97 4.11 -10.30 -2.90
CA ASP A 97 4.54 -10.82 -4.19
C ASP A 97 3.33 -11.40 -4.91
N SER A 98 3.07 -10.94 -6.14
CA SER A 98 2.12 -11.55 -7.06
C SER A 98 2.88 -12.24 -8.17
N GLU A 99 2.84 -13.57 -8.19
CA GLU A 99 3.66 -14.37 -9.09
C GLU A 99 2.98 -14.65 -10.43
N LEU A 100 3.82 -14.83 -11.45
CA LEU A 100 3.38 -15.34 -12.73
C LEU A 100 2.81 -16.75 -12.56
N ASN A 101 1.60 -16.91 -13.07
CA ASN A 101 0.84 -18.14 -13.03
C ASN A 101 1.38 -19.15 -14.07
N LYS A 102 0.96 -20.42 -13.97
CA LYS A 102 1.37 -21.45 -14.95
C LYS A 102 0.94 -21.16 -16.40
N HIS A 103 -0.02 -20.26 -16.58
CA HIS A 103 -0.55 -19.78 -17.85
C HIS A 103 0.09 -18.46 -18.32
N LYS A 104 1.22 -18.04 -17.72
CA LYS A 104 1.94 -16.79 -18.05
C LYS A 104 1.11 -15.51 -17.83
N GLN A 105 0.20 -15.52 -16.87
CA GLN A 105 -0.56 -14.35 -16.44
C GLN A 105 -0.13 -13.96 -15.03
N ILE A 106 -0.16 -12.66 -14.75
CA ILE A 106 0.22 -12.12 -13.45
C ILE A 106 -0.95 -11.28 -12.93
N PHE A 107 -1.22 -11.39 -11.64
CA PHE A 107 -2.26 -10.59 -11.00
C PHE A 107 -1.68 -9.23 -10.62
N ALA A 108 -2.43 -8.17 -10.90
CA ALA A 108 -2.02 -6.79 -10.67
C ALA A 108 -2.63 -6.31 -9.35
N PRO A 109 -1.90 -6.35 -8.22
CA PRO A 109 -2.52 -6.20 -6.92
C PRO A 109 -2.72 -4.73 -6.56
N ASN A 110 -3.87 -4.46 -5.97
CA ASN A 110 -4.13 -3.27 -5.17
C ASN A 110 -4.29 -3.73 -3.73
N VAL A 111 -3.73 -2.99 -2.78
CA VAL A 111 -3.78 -3.34 -1.36
C VAL A 111 -4.44 -2.22 -0.58
N LEU A 112 -5.58 -2.53 0.03
CA LEU A 112 -6.25 -1.66 1.00
C LEU A 112 -5.96 -2.18 2.40
N ILE A 113 -5.35 -1.35 3.23
CA ILE A 113 -5.17 -1.60 4.65
C ILE A 113 -6.30 -0.92 5.40
N LEU A 114 -6.96 -1.67 6.26
CA LEU A 114 -7.99 -1.16 7.16
C LEU A 114 -7.52 -1.28 8.61
N ASP A 115 -7.94 -0.33 9.44
CA ASP A 115 -7.75 -0.37 10.87
C ASP A 115 -8.65 -1.42 11.55
N GLN A 116 -8.54 -1.54 12.87
CA GLN A 116 -9.35 -2.48 13.66
C GLN A 116 -10.87 -2.23 13.60
N ASN A 117 -11.30 -1.05 13.15
CA ASN A 117 -12.70 -0.65 12.96
C ASN A 117 -13.16 -0.81 11.51
N MET A 118 -12.37 -1.47 10.65
CA MET A 118 -12.62 -1.59 9.20
C MET A 118 -12.61 -0.25 8.46
N THR A 119 -11.86 0.74 8.96
CA THR A 119 -11.70 2.04 8.30
C THR A 119 -10.41 2.06 7.47
N PRO A 120 -10.43 2.56 6.21
CA PRO A 120 -9.22 2.73 5.40
C PRO A 120 -8.11 3.48 6.12
N ALA A 121 -6.97 2.83 6.27
CA ALA A 121 -5.77 3.37 6.91
C ALA A 121 -4.62 3.59 5.91
N ALA A 122 -4.54 2.76 4.86
CA ALA A 122 -3.55 2.89 3.80
C ALA A 122 -4.04 2.28 2.49
N PHE A 123 -3.57 2.80 1.36
CA PHE A 123 -3.86 2.23 0.05
C PHE A 123 -2.62 2.21 -0.83
N PHE A 124 -2.31 1.04 -1.39
CA PHE A 124 -1.22 0.81 -2.33
C PHE A 124 -1.82 0.39 -3.68
N PRO A 125 -1.87 1.30 -4.66
CA PRO A 125 -2.38 1.00 -5.99
C PRO A 125 -1.44 0.07 -6.77
N SER A 126 -1.93 -0.52 -7.87
CA SER A 126 -1.16 -1.51 -8.64
C SER A 126 0.19 -1.03 -9.16
N ASN A 127 0.35 0.26 -9.48
CA ASN A 127 1.63 0.82 -9.93
C ASN A 127 2.70 0.91 -8.83
N TYR A 128 2.34 0.68 -7.57
CA TYR A 128 3.29 0.52 -6.47
C TYR A 128 4.11 -0.78 -6.59
N PHE A 129 3.50 -1.81 -7.19
CA PHE A 129 4.11 -3.13 -7.33
C PHE A 129 4.84 -3.21 -8.66
N THR A 130 6.14 -3.49 -8.57
CA THR A 130 7.03 -3.44 -9.74
C THR A 130 7.39 -4.84 -10.20
N TYR A 131 7.58 -5.00 -11.50
CA TYR A 131 8.03 -6.26 -12.07
C TYR A 131 9.44 -6.58 -11.58
N GLN A 132 9.59 -7.78 -11.05
CA GLN A 132 10.84 -8.34 -10.58
C GLN A 132 11.13 -9.59 -11.41
N GLN A 133 12.31 -9.59 -12.03
CA GLN A 133 12.80 -10.69 -12.84
C GLN A 133 12.93 -11.97 -12.01
N PRO A 134 12.87 -13.14 -12.66
CA PRO A 134 12.96 -14.41 -11.97
C PRO A 134 14.38 -14.59 -11.46
N GLY A 135 14.51 -14.98 -10.19
CA GLY A 135 15.77 -15.41 -9.60
C GLY A 135 15.98 -16.90 -9.83
N VAL A 136 17.11 -17.43 -9.33
CA VAL A 136 17.42 -18.88 -9.37
C VAL A 136 16.31 -19.73 -8.73
N MET A 137 15.51 -19.13 -7.85
CA MET A 137 14.48 -19.80 -7.07
C MET A 137 13.10 -19.13 -7.17
N THR A 138 12.97 -17.95 -7.76
CA THR A 138 11.71 -17.17 -7.81
C THR A 138 11.23 -17.01 -9.24
N ALA A 139 9.90 -17.09 -9.43
CA ALA A 139 9.29 -16.77 -10.71
C ALA A 139 9.29 -15.25 -10.96
N ASP A 140 8.96 -14.89 -12.19
CA ASP A 140 8.50 -13.55 -12.55
C ASP A 140 7.38 -13.12 -11.61
N ARG A 141 7.46 -11.90 -11.07
CA ARG A 141 6.47 -11.41 -10.12
C ARG A 141 6.33 -9.89 -10.12
N LEU A 142 5.21 -9.40 -9.62
CA LEU A 142 5.02 -8.03 -9.19
C LEU A 142 5.24 -8.00 -7.69
N GLY A 143 6.26 -7.27 -7.23
CA GLY A 143 6.65 -7.23 -5.82
C GLY A 143 6.64 -5.81 -5.26
N GLY A 144 6.30 -5.70 -3.97
CA GLY A 144 6.31 -4.43 -3.23
C GLY A 144 6.47 -4.64 -1.73
N VAL A 145 7.16 -3.69 -1.07
CA VAL A 145 7.41 -3.72 0.38
C VAL A 145 6.72 -2.52 1.03
N MET A 146 5.67 -2.79 1.78
CA MET A 146 4.81 -1.81 2.42
C MET A 146 5.20 -1.66 3.89
N ARG A 147 5.66 -0.47 4.29
CA ARG A 147 5.95 -0.14 5.69
C ARG A 147 4.75 0.58 6.29
N LEU A 148 4.25 0.04 7.39
CA LEU A 148 3.04 0.47 8.07
C LEU A 148 3.38 0.84 9.50
N THR A 149 2.77 1.91 10.01
CA THR A 149 2.88 2.32 11.41
C THR A 149 1.48 2.27 12.02
N PRO A 150 1.09 1.15 12.63
CA PRO A 150 -0.19 1.04 13.33
C PRO A 150 -0.32 2.11 14.42
N ALA A 151 -1.56 2.56 14.67
CA ALA A 151 -1.82 3.50 15.76
C ALA A 151 -1.55 2.85 17.13
N LEU A 152 -1.16 3.66 18.12
CA LEU A 152 -0.94 3.17 19.48
C LEU A 152 -2.23 2.52 20.04
N GLY A 153 -2.08 1.34 20.63
CA GLY A 153 -3.20 0.55 21.17
C GLY A 153 -3.92 -0.32 20.15
N GLN A 154 -3.57 -0.23 18.86
CA GLN A 154 -4.13 -1.08 17.83
C GLN A 154 -3.61 -2.52 17.95
N GLN A 155 -4.53 -3.49 17.98
CA GLN A 155 -4.17 -4.90 18.14
C GLN A 155 -4.01 -5.64 16.81
N LYS A 156 -4.71 -5.18 15.77
CA LYS A 156 -4.73 -5.81 14.45
C LYS A 156 -5.01 -4.82 13.33
N LEU A 157 -4.57 -5.16 12.14
CA LEU A 157 -4.89 -4.53 10.86
C LEU A 157 -5.56 -5.55 9.96
N TYR A 158 -6.35 -5.07 9.02
CA TYR A 158 -6.91 -5.91 7.97
C TYR A 158 -6.30 -5.54 6.63
N VAL A 159 -5.87 -6.55 5.87
CA VAL A 159 -5.21 -6.39 4.59
C VAL A 159 -6.10 -7.01 3.53
N LEU A 160 -6.66 -6.17 2.66
CA LEU A 160 -7.47 -6.58 1.53
C LEU A 160 -6.64 -6.41 0.26
N VAL A 161 -6.46 -7.51 -0.48
CA VAL A 161 -5.77 -7.53 -1.76
C VAL A 161 -6.76 -7.86 -2.86
N PHE A 162 -6.83 -7.01 -3.86
CA PHE A 162 -7.78 -7.11 -4.97
C PHE A 162 -7.17 -6.55 -6.25
N THR A 163 -7.90 -6.62 -7.37
CA THR A 163 -7.50 -5.95 -8.60
C THR A 163 -8.66 -5.15 -9.16
N THR A 164 -8.36 -4.24 -10.08
CA THR A 164 -9.36 -3.39 -10.75
C THR A 164 -9.39 -3.68 -12.25
N GLU A 165 -10.48 -3.31 -12.93
CA GLU A 165 -10.59 -3.46 -14.39
C GLU A 165 -9.46 -2.75 -15.13
N LYS A 166 -9.08 -1.56 -14.65
CA LYS A 166 -8.00 -0.76 -15.22
C LYS A 166 -6.68 -1.51 -15.17
N ASP A 167 -6.35 -2.12 -14.03
CA ASP A 167 -5.07 -2.77 -13.82
C ASP A 167 -4.97 -4.11 -14.59
N LEU A 168 -6.10 -4.81 -14.78
CA LEU A 168 -6.16 -5.97 -15.67
C LEU A 168 -5.80 -5.60 -17.12
N GLN A 169 -6.29 -4.47 -17.62
CA GLN A 169 -6.00 -4.02 -18.99
C GLN A 169 -4.56 -3.52 -19.14
N GLN A 170 -4.00 -2.85 -18.13
CA GLN A 170 -2.62 -2.34 -18.21
C GLN A 170 -1.57 -3.44 -18.15
N THR A 171 -1.84 -4.52 -17.41
CA THR A 171 -0.90 -5.64 -17.22
C THR A 171 -0.70 -6.46 -18.49
N THR A 172 -1.64 -6.42 -19.43
CA THR A 172 -1.47 -6.98 -20.79
C THR A 172 -0.27 -6.35 -21.53
N THR A 173 0.10 -5.11 -21.19
CA THR A 173 1.21 -4.38 -21.83
C THR A 173 2.60 -4.78 -21.29
N LEU A 174 2.67 -5.44 -20.13
CA LEU A 174 3.92 -5.90 -19.51
C LEU A 174 4.47 -7.20 -20.13
N LEU A 175 3.74 -7.80 -21.08
CA LEU A 175 4.13 -9.00 -21.81
C LEU A 175 4.23 -8.72 -23.31
N ASP A 176 5.21 -7.92 -23.71
CA ASP A 176 5.92 -8.20 -24.98
C ASP A 176 7.25 -8.86 -24.63
N PRO A 177 7.32 -10.21 -24.64
CA PRO A 177 8.52 -10.96 -24.30
C PRO A 177 9.75 -10.47 -25.08
N ALA A 178 9.57 -9.90 -26.28
CA ALA A 178 10.66 -9.44 -27.12
C ALA A 178 11.45 -8.26 -26.54
N LYS A 179 10.87 -7.43 -25.65
CA LYS A 179 11.58 -6.30 -25.02
C LYS A 179 12.33 -6.68 -23.74
N ALA A 180 11.92 -7.74 -23.03
CA ALA A 180 12.57 -8.18 -21.80
C ALA A 180 13.92 -8.90 -22.04
N TYR A 181 14.14 -9.42 -23.26
CA TYR A 181 15.39 -10.12 -23.62
C TYR A 181 16.57 -9.21 -24.02
N ALA A 182 16.41 -7.88 -24.02
CA ALA A 182 17.46 -6.95 -24.48
C ALA A 182 18.36 -6.35 -23.37
N LYS A 183 18.27 -6.82 -22.11
CA LYS A 183 19.07 -6.28 -21.00
C LYS A 183 19.89 -7.36 -20.28
N GLY A 184 20.67 -8.13 -21.04
CA GLY A 184 21.64 -9.07 -20.50
C GLY A 184 23.04 -8.46 -20.41
N ALA A 185 23.49 -8.10 -19.21
CA ALA A 185 24.88 -8.23 -18.73
C ALA A 185 25.01 -7.69 -17.29
N GLY A 186 25.39 -8.56 -16.34
CA GLY A 186 25.92 -8.11 -15.04
C GLY A 186 25.47 -8.92 -13.82
N ASN A 187 26.26 -9.95 -13.49
CA ASN A 187 26.41 -10.66 -12.21
C ASN A 187 25.68 -10.13 -10.96
N ALA A 188 24.87 -10.98 -10.30
CA ALA A 188 24.87 -11.20 -8.84
C ALA A 188 23.90 -12.34 -8.45
N ALA A 189 24.29 -13.15 -7.46
CA ALA A 189 23.55 -14.30 -6.94
C ALA A 189 22.81 -13.99 -5.62
N ARG A 190 21.57 -14.50 -5.41
CA ARG A 190 21.08 -15.22 -4.20
C ARG A 190 19.55 -15.52 -4.21
N ILE A 191 19.24 -16.81 -4.04
CA ILE A 191 18.14 -17.56 -3.35
C ILE A 191 17.06 -16.71 -2.63
N SER A 192 15.72 -16.85 -2.80
CA SER A 192 14.83 -17.95 -2.36
C SER A 192 13.36 -17.77 -2.83
N ARG A 193 12.62 -18.88 -2.97
CA ARG A 193 11.38 -19.19 -3.76
C ARG A 193 10.02 -18.90 -3.11
N ILE A 194 9.00 -18.54 -3.91
CA ILE A 194 7.56 -18.87 -3.71
C ILE A 194 6.94 -19.32 -5.07
N ARG A 195 5.77 -20.00 -5.07
CA ARG A 195 5.20 -20.76 -6.20
C ARG A 195 3.68 -20.50 -6.41
N SER A 196 3.37 -19.98 -7.60
CA SER A 196 2.19 -20.14 -8.47
C SER A 196 0.90 -19.38 -8.12
N LEU A 197 0.44 -18.64 -9.11
CA LEU A 197 -0.94 -18.22 -9.30
C LEU A 197 -1.60 -19.19 -10.31
N ASN A 198 -2.93 -19.27 -10.35
CA ASN A 198 -3.74 -19.74 -11.47
C ASN A 198 -4.89 -18.70 -11.56
N ILE A 199 -5.27 -18.23 -12.74
CA ILE A 199 -6.49 -17.41 -12.94
C ILE A 199 -7.06 -17.86 -14.29
N PRO A 200 -8.27 -18.41 -14.37
CA PRO A 200 -8.89 -18.72 -15.66
C PRO A 200 -9.19 -17.42 -16.41
N PRO A 201 -9.14 -17.42 -17.76
CA PRO A 201 -9.59 -16.28 -18.55
C PRO A 201 -11.05 -15.99 -18.21
N MET A 202 -11.34 -14.73 -17.88
CA MET A 202 -12.72 -14.26 -17.76
C MET A 202 -13.39 -14.45 -19.12
N ALA A 203 -14.29 -15.41 -19.21
CA ALA A 203 -15.31 -15.48 -20.25
C ALA A 203 -16.58 -14.84 -19.70
N CYS A 204 -17.29 -14.12 -20.57
CA CYS A 204 -18.63 -13.56 -20.37
C CYS A 204 -19.62 -14.55 -19.75
#